data_AF-A0A068NKK2-F1
#
_entry.id   AF-A0A068NKK2-F1
#
_cell.length_a   1.000
_cell.length_b   1.000
_cell.length_c   1.000
_cell.angle_alpha   90.00
_cell.angle_beta   90.00
_cell.angle_gamma   90.00
#
_symmetry.space_group_name_H-M   'P 1'
#
loop_
_entity.id
_entity.type
_entity.pdbx_description
1 polymer ?
#
loop_
_entity_poly.entity_id
_entity_poly.type
_entity_poly.pdbx_seq_one_letter_code
_entity_poly.pdbx_strand_id
1 'polypeptide(L)'
;MNTRERLFAAARRGEPDRQPLIYWPGMTDSRSDVVVLAPDPEFVAAHSAKDERPKLIEVPNPFGRAWARGIDLNAELAKDPKEGARILDEFAEAIRTMMSRCLDAGADGVLYRLHGATSVHCTPMQYGGHYLERDRELLESVKGATLNLLFVVGDADLYLDFVSDLPAHFFGWDDRTSGIGTEQGRAMRDGAVATFDESADLRIVHPLSSATKVLEKPRT
;
A
#
# COMPACT_ATOMS: atom_id res chain seq x y z
N MET A 1 0.72 -18.42 18.99
CA MET A 1 -0.18 -17.27 18.74
C MET A 1 -1.02 -17.58 17.51
N ASN A 2 -2.25 -17.09 17.45
CA ASN A 2 -3.02 -17.15 16.21
C ASN A 2 -2.48 -16.12 15.20
N THR A 3 -2.92 -16.20 13.94
CA THR A 3 -2.44 -15.33 12.85
C THR A 3 -2.65 -13.84 13.16
N ARG A 4 -3.78 -13.47 13.78
CA ARG A 4 -4.09 -12.07 14.11
C ARG A 4 -3.17 -11.55 15.22
N GLU A 5 -2.99 -12.33 16.27
CA GLU A 5 -2.06 -12.01 17.37
C GLU A 5 -0.63 -11.81 16.86
N ARG A 6 -0.18 -12.68 15.94
CA ARG A 6 1.15 -12.60 15.31
C ARG A 6 1.33 -11.28 14.57
N LEU A 7 0.37 -10.91 13.72
CA LEU A 7 0.39 -9.67 12.96
C LEU A 7 0.38 -8.45 13.88
N PHE A 8 -0.41 -8.46 14.96
CA PHE A 8 -0.44 -7.37 15.92
C PHE A 8 0.87 -7.22 16.71
N ALA A 9 1.48 -8.32 17.13
CA ALA A 9 2.78 -8.28 17.78
C ALA A 9 3.84 -7.68 16.85
N ALA A 10 3.89 -8.13 15.59
CA ALA A 10 4.80 -7.60 14.58
C ALA A 10 4.55 -6.11 14.27
N ALA A 11 3.29 -5.69 14.11
CA ALA A 11 2.92 -4.30 13.83
C ALA A 11 3.36 -3.34 14.95
N ARG A 12 3.46 -3.84 16.18
CA ARG A 12 3.96 -3.10 17.36
C ARG A 12 5.45 -3.29 17.60
N ARG A 13 6.16 -3.94 16.67
CA ARG A 13 7.59 -4.32 16.78
C ARG A 13 7.89 -5.12 18.05
N GLY A 14 6.93 -5.92 18.49
CA GLY A 14 7.11 -6.91 19.55
C GLY A 14 7.69 -8.22 19.03
N GLU A 15 7.58 -9.27 19.83
CA GLU A 15 8.10 -10.60 19.50
C GLU A 15 6.96 -11.55 19.09
N PRO A 16 6.68 -11.70 17.79
CA PRO A 16 5.77 -12.73 17.32
C PRO A 16 6.39 -14.14 17.46
N ASP A 17 5.54 -15.17 17.54
CA ASP A 17 5.99 -16.58 17.61
C ASP A 17 6.73 -17.07 16.35
N ARG A 18 6.51 -16.41 15.21
CA ARG A 18 7.32 -16.48 14.00
C ARG A 18 7.11 -15.21 13.18
N GLN A 19 8.01 -14.91 12.25
CA GLN A 19 7.83 -13.81 11.30
C GLN A 19 6.52 -14.00 10.51
N PRO A 20 5.61 -13.00 10.49
CA PRO A 20 4.44 -13.04 9.62
C PRO A 20 4.85 -12.84 8.16
N LEU A 21 4.13 -13.51 7.26
CA LEU A 21 4.36 -13.47 5.83
C LEU A 21 3.14 -12.89 5.10
N ILE A 22 3.39 -12.12 4.05
CA ILE A 22 2.38 -11.74 3.06
C ILE A 22 2.85 -12.17 1.67
N TYR A 23 2.11 -13.09 1.03
CA TYR A 23 2.39 -13.48 -0.35
C TYR A 23 1.70 -12.50 -1.30
N TRP A 24 2.47 -11.66 -1.98
CA TRP A 24 1.93 -10.57 -2.80
C TRP A 24 2.87 -10.23 -3.97
N PRO A 25 2.34 -10.01 -5.20
CA PRO A 25 0.93 -10.09 -5.60
C PRO A 25 0.45 -11.55 -5.74
N GLY A 26 -0.72 -11.87 -5.18
CA GLY A 26 -1.31 -13.22 -5.25
C GLY A 26 -2.23 -13.52 -4.07
N MET A 27 -3.22 -14.40 -4.27
CA MET A 27 -4.38 -14.49 -3.36
C MET A 27 -4.39 -15.69 -2.41
N THR A 28 -3.61 -16.75 -2.64
CA THR A 28 -3.99 -18.08 -2.15
C THR A 28 -2.90 -18.93 -1.52
N ASP A 29 -1.71 -18.39 -1.21
CA ASP A 29 -0.73 -19.22 -0.49
C ASP A 29 -1.20 -19.42 0.96
N SER A 30 -1.36 -20.67 1.38
CA SER A 30 -1.80 -21.02 2.73
C SER A 30 -0.78 -20.65 3.81
N ARG A 31 0.48 -20.36 3.41
CA ARG A 31 1.53 -19.85 4.31
C ARG A 31 1.42 -18.35 4.55
N SER A 32 0.65 -17.63 3.73
CA SER A 32 0.39 -16.21 3.92
C SER A 32 -0.45 -16.00 5.18
N ASP A 33 0.00 -15.10 6.06
CA ASP A 33 -0.74 -14.66 7.25
C ASP A 33 -1.84 -13.65 6.89
N VAL A 34 -1.76 -13.04 5.71
CA VAL A 34 -2.73 -12.07 5.18
C VAL A 34 -3.20 -12.50 3.79
N VAL A 35 -4.48 -12.30 3.48
CA VAL A 35 -5.03 -12.47 2.13
C VAL A 35 -5.22 -11.08 1.50
N VAL A 36 -4.64 -10.86 0.32
CA VAL A 36 -4.84 -9.62 -0.43
C VAL A 36 -5.92 -9.85 -1.47
N LEU A 37 -6.96 -9.01 -1.44
CA LEU A 37 -8.13 -9.09 -2.30
C LEU A 37 -8.23 -7.89 -3.23
N ALA A 38 -8.89 -8.08 -4.37
CA ALA A 38 -9.36 -6.97 -5.19
C ALA A 38 -10.39 -6.13 -4.40
N PRO A 39 -10.47 -4.81 -4.62
CA PRO A 39 -11.36 -3.92 -3.88
C PRO A 39 -12.80 -3.96 -4.44
N ASP A 40 -13.41 -5.14 -4.36
CA ASP A 40 -14.79 -5.42 -4.76
C ASP A 40 -15.57 -5.95 -3.54
N PRO A 41 -16.60 -5.24 -3.06
CA PRO A 41 -17.35 -5.64 -1.86
C PRO A 41 -18.00 -7.02 -1.94
N GLU A 42 -18.53 -7.44 -3.09
CA GLU A 42 -19.18 -8.75 -3.24
C GLU A 42 -18.13 -9.85 -3.15
N PHE A 43 -17.00 -9.62 -3.80
CA PHE A 43 -15.85 -10.52 -3.73
C PHE A 43 -15.28 -10.61 -2.31
N VAL A 44 -15.14 -9.48 -1.61
CA VAL A 44 -14.69 -9.42 -0.21
C VAL A 44 -15.63 -10.21 0.69
N ALA A 45 -16.94 -10.02 0.59
CA ALA A 45 -17.93 -10.74 1.40
C ALA A 45 -17.84 -12.26 1.18
N ALA A 46 -17.71 -12.69 -0.08
CA ALA A 46 -17.62 -14.11 -0.43
C ALA A 46 -16.35 -14.81 0.12
N HIS A 47 -15.25 -14.08 0.27
CA HIS A 47 -13.97 -14.60 0.80
C HIS A 47 -13.91 -14.50 2.33
N SER A 48 -14.45 -13.43 2.90
CA SER A 48 -14.45 -13.18 4.34
C SER A 48 -15.21 -14.26 5.12
N ALA A 49 -16.21 -14.89 4.49
CA ALA A 49 -16.96 -16.00 5.08
C ALA A 49 -16.23 -17.36 5.09
N LYS A 50 -15.14 -17.52 4.33
CA LYS A 50 -14.50 -18.83 4.07
C LYS A 50 -13.10 -18.99 4.65
N ASP A 51 -12.46 -17.88 4.97
CA ASP A 51 -11.08 -17.83 5.44
C ASP A 51 -11.05 -17.00 6.71
N GLU A 52 -10.37 -17.42 7.76
CA GLU A 52 -10.28 -16.67 9.02
C GLU A 52 -9.10 -15.68 9.04
N ARG A 53 -8.17 -15.77 8.08
CA ARG A 53 -7.01 -14.88 7.99
C ARG A 53 -7.45 -13.44 7.72
N PRO A 54 -6.71 -12.42 8.18
CA PRO A 54 -7.00 -11.04 7.85
C PRO A 54 -7.01 -10.78 6.33
N LYS A 55 -7.98 -9.99 5.85
CA LYS A 55 -8.10 -9.62 4.43
C LYS A 55 -7.80 -8.15 4.23
N LEU A 56 -6.83 -7.84 3.37
CA LEU A 56 -6.55 -6.48 2.93
C LEU A 56 -7.08 -6.30 1.52
N ILE A 57 -7.82 -5.22 1.26
CA ILE A 57 -8.08 -4.81 -0.12
C ILE A 57 -6.91 -4.02 -0.67
N GLU A 58 -6.44 -4.37 -1.86
CA GLU A 58 -5.39 -3.62 -2.56
C GLU A 58 -6.00 -2.40 -3.25
N VAL A 59 -5.54 -1.21 -2.86
CA VAL A 59 -6.05 0.05 -3.40
C VAL A 59 -4.91 0.99 -3.81
N PRO A 60 -4.89 1.51 -5.05
CA PRO A 60 -3.97 2.57 -5.41
C PRO A 60 -4.41 3.90 -4.80
N ASN A 61 -3.45 4.76 -4.50
CA ASN A 61 -3.69 6.15 -4.15
C ASN A 61 -4.29 6.96 -5.34
N PRO A 62 -4.75 8.20 -5.14
CA PRO A 62 -5.34 9.01 -6.21
C PRO A 62 -4.43 9.16 -7.42
N PHE A 63 -3.13 9.39 -7.21
CA PHE A 63 -2.13 9.45 -8.28
C PHE A 63 -2.10 8.16 -9.09
N GLY A 64 -1.92 7.01 -8.43
CA GLY A 64 -1.85 5.71 -9.09
C GLY A 64 -3.13 5.36 -9.84
N ARG A 65 -4.30 5.71 -9.28
CA ARG A 65 -5.60 5.46 -9.91
C ARG A 65 -5.83 6.32 -11.16
N ALA A 66 -5.41 7.58 -11.12
CA ALA A 66 -5.47 8.46 -12.29
C ALA A 66 -4.50 8.00 -13.39
N TRP A 67 -3.28 7.65 -13.01
CA TRP A 67 -2.27 7.14 -13.93
C TRP A 67 -2.73 5.86 -14.64
N ALA A 68 -3.35 4.92 -13.93
CA ALA A 68 -3.94 3.71 -14.52
C ALA A 68 -5.08 3.99 -15.52
N ARG A 69 -5.70 5.18 -15.45
CA ARG A 69 -6.72 5.65 -16.41
C ARG A 69 -6.14 6.53 -17.52
N GLY A 70 -4.82 6.70 -17.57
CA GLY A 70 -4.15 7.55 -18.55
C GLY A 70 -4.32 9.05 -18.28
N ILE A 71 -4.68 9.45 -17.06
CA ILE A 71 -4.81 10.85 -16.66
C ILE A 71 -3.52 11.28 -15.97
N ASP A 72 -2.86 12.29 -16.55
CA ASP A 72 -1.69 12.94 -15.95
C ASP A 72 -2.15 14.08 -15.03
N LEU A 73 -2.31 13.77 -13.74
CA LEU A 73 -2.71 14.75 -12.73
C LEU A 73 -1.73 15.92 -12.60
N ASN A 74 -0.44 15.69 -12.83
CA ASN A 74 0.55 16.77 -12.77
C ASN A 74 0.33 17.77 -13.90
N ALA A 75 0.01 17.27 -15.10
CA ALA A 75 -0.34 18.12 -16.23
C ALA A 75 -1.66 18.88 -16.00
N GLU A 76 -2.69 18.24 -15.46
CA GLU A 76 -3.97 18.91 -15.14
C GLU A 76 -3.79 20.00 -14.06
N LEU A 77 -3.05 19.71 -12.98
CA LEU A 77 -2.73 20.67 -11.93
C LEU A 77 -1.90 21.86 -12.43
N ALA A 78 -0.97 21.63 -13.35
CA ALA A 78 -0.16 22.69 -13.94
C ALA A 78 -0.96 23.57 -14.91
N LYS A 79 -1.90 22.97 -15.65
CA LYS A 79 -2.76 23.65 -16.63
C LYS A 79 -3.81 24.53 -15.94
N ASP A 80 -4.52 23.98 -14.97
CA ASP A 80 -5.47 24.71 -14.13
C ASP A 80 -5.47 24.12 -12.72
N PRO A 81 -4.84 24.80 -11.74
CA PRO A 81 -4.74 24.27 -10.38
C PRO A 81 -6.09 23.98 -9.70
N LYS A 82 -7.15 24.72 -10.05
CA LYS A 82 -8.47 24.49 -9.46
C LYS A 82 -9.12 23.24 -10.04
N GLU A 83 -9.08 23.11 -11.36
CA GLU A 83 -9.65 21.95 -12.03
C GLU A 83 -8.85 20.67 -11.75
N GLY A 84 -7.51 20.75 -11.77
CA GLY A 84 -6.65 19.63 -11.39
C GLY A 84 -6.87 19.17 -9.95
N ALA A 85 -7.07 20.10 -9.01
CA ALA A 85 -7.43 19.76 -7.63
C ALA A 85 -8.81 19.10 -7.56
N ARG A 86 -9.79 19.59 -8.32
CA ARG A 86 -11.13 19.00 -8.40
C ARG A 86 -11.07 17.55 -8.91
N ILE A 87 -10.29 17.28 -9.96
CA ILE A 87 -10.10 15.92 -10.51
C ILE A 87 -9.42 15.02 -9.47
N LEU A 88 -8.36 15.51 -8.80
CA LEU A 88 -7.70 14.78 -7.72
C LEU A 88 -8.69 14.41 -6.59
N ASP A 89 -9.53 15.36 -6.18
CA ASP A 89 -10.51 15.14 -5.12
C ASP A 89 -11.59 14.13 -5.54
N GLU A 90 -11.99 14.07 -6.82
CA GLU A 90 -12.87 13.01 -7.35
C GLU A 90 -12.24 11.62 -7.23
N PHE A 91 -10.94 11.49 -7.54
CA PHE A 91 -10.22 10.23 -7.35
C PHE A 91 -10.13 9.83 -5.89
N ALA A 92 -9.81 10.78 -5.01
CA ALA A 92 -9.74 10.54 -3.57
C ALA A 92 -11.10 10.07 -3.04
N GLU A 93 -12.20 10.72 -3.41
CA GLU A 93 -13.52 10.36 -2.91
C GLU A 93 -14.00 9.00 -3.45
N ALA A 94 -13.68 8.68 -4.71
CA ALA A 94 -13.95 7.36 -5.26
C ALA A 94 -13.13 6.26 -4.57
N ILE A 95 -11.92 6.55 -4.07
CA ILE A 95 -11.12 5.61 -3.28
C ILE A 95 -11.71 5.47 -1.88
N ARG A 96 -12.05 6.59 -1.22
CA ARG A 96 -12.69 6.60 0.11
C ARG A 96 -13.96 5.75 0.14
N THR A 97 -14.85 5.98 -0.82
CA THR A 97 -16.11 5.22 -0.94
C THR A 97 -15.84 3.73 -1.15
N MET A 98 -14.85 3.38 -1.99
CA MET A 98 -14.49 1.99 -2.26
C MET A 98 -13.92 1.30 -1.02
N MET A 99 -13.03 1.96 -0.27
CA MET A 99 -12.47 1.44 0.97
C MET A 99 -13.59 1.20 2.00
N SER A 100 -14.46 2.18 2.24
CA SER A 100 -15.58 2.05 3.17
C SER A 100 -16.45 0.84 2.84
N ARG A 101 -16.87 0.70 1.57
CA ARG A 101 -17.75 -0.40 1.16
C ARG A 101 -17.09 -1.78 1.32
N CYS A 102 -15.78 -1.89 1.12
CA CYS A 102 -15.08 -3.15 1.31
C CYS A 102 -14.86 -3.49 2.79
N LEU A 103 -14.61 -2.48 3.63
CA LEU A 103 -14.56 -2.66 5.08
C LEU A 103 -15.93 -3.13 5.61
N ASP A 104 -17.01 -2.49 5.17
CA ASP A 104 -18.38 -2.91 5.51
C ASP A 104 -18.70 -4.34 5.06
N ALA A 105 -18.07 -4.79 3.96
CA ALA A 105 -18.20 -6.15 3.44
C ALA A 105 -17.32 -7.19 4.15
N GLY A 106 -16.49 -6.77 5.12
CA GLY A 106 -15.69 -7.66 5.96
C GLY A 106 -14.18 -7.64 5.70
N ALA A 107 -13.65 -6.69 4.93
CA ALA A 107 -12.21 -6.48 4.88
C ALA A 107 -11.66 -6.04 6.24
N ASP A 108 -10.48 -6.53 6.60
CA ASP A 108 -9.78 -6.19 7.84
C ASP A 108 -8.95 -4.90 7.71
N GLY A 109 -8.80 -4.38 6.49
CA GLY A 109 -8.17 -3.10 6.20
C GLY A 109 -7.65 -3.01 4.77
N VAL A 110 -6.62 -2.19 4.55
CA VAL A 110 -6.13 -1.88 3.21
C VAL A 110 -4.64 -2.20 3.00
N LEU A 111 -4.31 -2.64 1.79
CA LEU A 111 -2.97 -2.54 1.23
C LEU A 111 -2.98 -1.31 0.32
N TYR A 112 -2.56 -0.17 0.86
CA TYR A 112 -2.55 1.11 0.19
C TYR A 112 -1.27 1.28 -0.64
N ARG A 113 -1.41 1.27 -1.97
CA ARG A 113 -0.30 1.46 -2.90
C ARG A 113 -0.08 2.94 -3.17
N LEU A 114 1.00 3.47 -2.62
CA LEU A 114 1.39 4.86 -2.74
C LEU A 114 2.26 5.06 -3.98
N HIS A 115 1.64 5.50 -5.07
CA HIS A 115 2.35 5.88 -6.28
C HIS A 115 2.67 7.38 -6.27
N GLY A 116 3.71 7.78 -7.00
CA GLY A 116 4.05 9.19 -7.21
C GLY A 116 5.10 9.75 -6.26
N ALA A 117 5.36 9.07 -5.13
CA ALA A 117 6.39 9.46 -4.15
C ALA A 117 7.82 9.06 -4.59
N THR A 118 8.19 9.45 -5.81
CA THR A 118 9.48 9.17 -6.46
C THR A 118 9.79 10.22 -7.53
N SER A 119 11.08 10.46 -7.77
CA SER A 119 11.60 11.39 -8.80
C SER A 119 11.11 11.08 -10.21
N VAL A 120 10.74 9.82 -10.48
CA VAL A 120 10.22 9.38 -11.78
C VAL A 120 8.87 10.04 -12.12
N HIS A 121 8.08 10.39 -11.11
CA HIS A 121 6.70 10.83 -11.28
C HIS A 121 6.44 12.25 -10.82
N CYS A 122 6.98 12.63 -9.66
CA CYS A 122 6.77 13.95 -9.07
C CYS A 122 8.09 14.46 -8.54
N THR A 123 8.27 15.78 -8.50
CA THR A 123 9.24 16.38 -7.56
C THR A 123 8.71 16.26 -6.13
N PRO A 124 9.56 16.34 -5.09
CA PRO A 124 9.10 16.33 -3.70
C PRO A 124 8.11 17.47 -3.40
N MET A 125 8.33 18.63 -4.03
CA MET A 125 7.44 19.80 -3.88
C MET A 125 6.07 19.56 -4.51
N GLN A 126 6.01 18.94 -5.69
CA GLN A 126 4.72 18.54 -6.29
C GLN A 126 4.01 17.51 -5.42
N TYR A 127 4.74 16.50 -4.94
CA TYR A 127 4.14 15.45 -4.14
C TYR A 127 3.58 15.98 -2.80
N GLY A 128 4.41 16.72 -2.07
CA GLY A 128 4.03 17.35 -0.82
C GLY A 128 2.93 18.39 -0.98
N GLY A 129 2.94 19.17 -2.06
CA GLY A 129 1.98 20.25 -2.29
C GLY A 129 0.59 19.78 -2.73
N HIS A 130 0.49 18.65 -3.44
CA HIS A 130 -0.76 18.20 -4.04
C HIS A 130 -1.31 16.90 -3.44
N TYR A 131 -0.47 15.90 -3.22
CA TYR A 131 -0.93 14.53 -2.96
C TYR A 131 -0.83 14.11 -1.50
N LEU A 132 0.22 14.53 -0.79
CA LEU A 132 0.55 14.03 0.55
C LEU A 132 -0.62 14.16 1.54
N GLU A 133 -1.31 15.29 1.56
CA GLU A 133 -2.43 15.49 2.48
C GLU A 133 -3.64 14.61 2.13
N ARG A 134 -3.92 14.40 0.84
CA ARG A 134 -5.01 13.48 0.41
C ARG A 134 -4.70 12.05 0.82
N ASP A 135 -3.44 11.62 0.68
CA ASP A 135 -3.01 10.30 1.13
C ASP A 135 -3.19 10.15 2.65
N ARG A 136 -2.82 11.19 3.42
CA ARG A 136 -3.03 11.22 4.88
C ARG A 136 -4.50 11.13 5.25
N GLU A 137 -5.37 11.92 4.63
CA GLU A 137 -6.82 11.90 4.88
C GLU A 137 -7.49 10.57 4.54
N LEU A 138 -7.03 9.90 3.47
CA LEU A 138 -7.51 8.57 3.10
C LEU A 138 -7.08 7.51 4.11
N LEU A 139 -5.81 7.50 4.49
CA LEU A 139 -5.27 6.57 5.47
C LEU A 139 -5.82 6.80 6.88
N GLU A 140 -6.02 8.05 7.31
CA GLU A 140 -6.69 8.38 8.58
C GLU A 140 -8.12 7.84 8.60
N SER A 141 -8.86 7.89 7.46
CA SER A 141 -10.23 7.38 7.40
C SER A 141 -10.36 5.87 7.60
N VAL A 142 -9.26 5.11 7.44
CA VAL A 142 -9.21 3.66 7.65
C VAL A 142 -8.33 3.26 8.83
N LYS A 143 -7.83 4.21 9.61
CA LYS A 143 -6.94 3.98 10.76
C LYS A 143 -7.53 3.07 11.83
N GLY A 144 -8.86 3.04 11.95
CA GLY A 144 -9.58 2.13 12.85
C GLY A 144 -9.70 0.68 12.36
N ALA A 145 -9.28 0.37 11.13
CA ALA A 145 -9.27 -0.99 10.62
C ALA A 145 -8.28 -1.87 11.39
N THR A 146 -8.52 -3.18 11.38
CA THR A 146 -7.69 -4.18 12.06
C THR A 146 -6.23 -4.11 11.61
N LEU A 147 -5.97 -3.92 10.31
CA LEU A 147 -4.62 -3.89 9.77
C LEU A 147 -4.54 -3.05 8.50
N ASN A 148 -3.55 -2.17 8.41
CA ASN A 148 -3.30 -1.36 7.21
C ASN A 148 -1.82 -1.46 6.84
N LEU A 149 -1.54 -1.73 5.57
CA LEU A 149 -0.20 -1.74 5.01
C LEU A 149 -0.11 -0.61 3.98
N LEU A 150 0.78 0.35 4.23
CA LEU A 150 1.16 1.35 3.25
C LEU A 150 2.37 0.84 2.48
N PHE A 151 2.26 0.69 1.16
CA PHE A 151 3.36 0.24 0.30
C PHE A 151 3.74 1.33 -0.70
N VAL A 152 4.95 1.88 -0.60
CA VAL A 152 5.50 2.87 -1.53
C VAL A 152 5.93 2.17 -2.81
N VAL A 153 5.34 2.57 -3.93
CA VAL A 153 5.58 1.94 -5.23
C VAL A 153 6.64 2.73 -6.02
N GLY A 154 7.72 2.04 -6.39
CA GLY A 154 8.74 2.52 -7.31
C GLY A 154 10.06 1.79 -7.12
N ASP A 155 10.99 2.00 -8.05
CA ASP A 155 12.26 1.28 -8.09
C ASP A 155 13.47 2.09 -7.61
N ALA A 156 13.43 3.42 -7.64
CA ALA A 156 14.55 4.25 -7.22
C ALA A 156 14.05 5.62 -6.77
N ASP A 157 14.92 6.35 -6.07
CA ASP A 157 14.68 7.72 -5.60
C ASP A 157 13.33 7.88 -4.88
N LEU A 158 12.99 6.91 -4.04
CA LEU A 158 11.76 6.92 -3.27
C LEU A 158 11.83 7.99 -2.18
N TYR A 159 10.74 8.70 -1.97
CA TYR A 159 10.62 9.73 -0.94
C TYR A 159 10.20 9.14 0.41
N LEU A 160 10.85 8.05 0.86
CA LEU A 160 10.41 7.31 2.05
C LEU A 160 10.34 8.20 3.30
N ASP A 161 11.36 9.03 3.55
CA ASP A 161 11.37 9.98 4.67
C ASP A 161 10.17 10.94 4.67
N PHE A 162 9.64 11.26 3.50
CA PHE A 162 8.53 12.22 3.31
C PHE A 162 7.16 11.60 3.60
N VAL A 163 7.06 10.27 3.57
CA VAL A 163 5.78 9.54 3.63
C VAL A 163 5.77 8.48 4.72
N SER A 164 6.86 8.33 5.47
CA SER A 164 7.03 7.31 6.52
C SER A 164 6.10 7.56 7.73
N ASP A 165 5.68 8.81 7.93
CA ASP A 165 4.78 9.24 9.01
C ASP A 165 3.29 9.05 8.68
N LEU A 166 2.98 8.62 7.45
CA LEU A 166 1.60 8.34 7.07
C LEU A 166 1.02 7.19 7.91
N PRO A 167 -0.27 7.27 8.28
CA PRO A 167 -0.87 6.34 9.22
C PRO A 167 -1.08 4.97 8.57
N ALA A 168 -0.33 3.99 9.06
CA ALA A 168 -0.48 2.57 8.71
C ALA A 168 0.06 1.73 9.86
N HIS A 169 -0.23 0.43 9.86
CA HIS A 169 0.38 -0.51 10.80
C HIS A 169 1.78 -0.91 10.31
N PHE A 170 1.88 -1.24 9.02
CA PHE A 170 3.13 -1.55 8.32
C PHE A 170 3.44 -0.51 7.25
N PHE A 171 4.70 -0.12 7.15
CA PHE A 171 5.23 0.72 6.08
C PHE A 171 6.19 -0.09 5.21
N GLY A 172 5.90 -0.22 3.92
CA GLY A 172 6.61 -1.12 3.04
C GLY A 172 7.06 -0.49 1.73
N TRP A 173 8.06 -1.11 1.13
CA TRP A 173 8.65 -0.77 -0.16
C TRP A 173 9.43 -1.98 -0.69
N ASP A 174 9.88 -1.93 -1.94
CA ASP A 174 10.78 -2.95 -2.49
C ASP A 174 12.25 -2.60 -2.17
N ASP A 175 12.80 -3.22 -1.13
CA ASP A 175 14.19 -3.03 -0.68
C ASP A 175 15.23 -3.56 -1.68
N ARG A 176 14.81 -4.39 -2.65
CA ARG A 176 15.70 -5.00 -3.65
C ARG A 176 15.96 -4.07 -4.84
N THR A 177 15.01 -3.18 -5.14
CA THR A 177 15.12 -2.25 -6.26
C THR A 177 15.40 -0.82 -5.78
N SER A 178 14.70 -0.35 -4.74
CA SER A 178 14.75 1.04 -4.24
C SER A 178 16.13 1.58 -3.88
N GLY A 179 17.11 0.70 -3.62
CA GLY A 179 18.40 1.06 -3.02
C GLY A 179 18.32 1.42 -1.54
N ILE A 180 17.14 1.28 -0.90
CA ILE A 180 16.92 1.54 0.52
C ILE A 180 16.70 0.20 1.24
N GLY A 181 17.66 -0.20 2.07
CA GLY A 181 17.58 -1.44 2.84
C GLY A 181 16.59 -1.36 4.01
N THR A 182 16.16 -2.52 4.51
CA THR A 182 15.19 -2.64 5.62
C THR A 182 15.59 -1.84 6.86
N GLU A 183 16.84 -1.97 7.32
CA GLU A 183 17.33 -1.23 8.50
C GLU A 183 17.36 0.29 8.29
N GLN A 184 17.68 0.73 7.07
CA GLN A 184 17.65 2.15 6.73
C GLN A 184 16.22 2.69 6.79
N GLY A 185 15.25 2.02 6.15
CA GLY A 185 13.85 2.45 6.21
C GLY A 185 13.23 2.33 7.61
N ARG A 186 13.67 1.35 8.40
CA ARG A 186 13.30 1.19 9.82
C ARG A 186 13.77 2.37 10.68
N ALA A 187 14.86 3.04 10.33
CA ALA A 187 15.31 4.23 11.04
C ALA A 187 14.46 5.48 10.74
N MET A 188 13.64 5.46 9.67
CA MET A 188 12.82 6.59 9.21
C MET A 188 11.44 6.66 9.88
N ARG A 189 11.07 5.63 10.66
CA ARG A 189 9.74 5.48 11.27
C ARG A 189 9.80 4.60 12.53
N ASP A 190 9.04 4.97 13.55
CA ASP A 190 8.95 4.18 14.78
C ASP A 190 8.19 2.85 14.60
N GLY A 191 7.19 2.84 13.71
CA GLY A 191 6.33 1.69 13.43
C GLY A 191 6.99 0.58 12.60
N ALA A 192 6.26 -0.52 12.42
CA ALA A 192 6.75 -1.71 11.75
C ALA A 192 6.95 -1.52 10.23
N VAL A 193 7.91 -2.24 9.67
CA VAL A 193 8.26 -2.23 8.25
C VAL A 193 7.90 -3.53 7.54
N ALA A 194 7.56 -3.45 6.25
CA ALA A 194 7.24 -4.59 5.40
C ALA A 194 8.06 -4.57 4.10
N THR A 195 9.02 -5.48 3.97
CA THR A 195 9.94 -5.55 2.81
C THR A 195 10.14 -7.02 2.40
N PHE A 196 10.95 -7.28 1.37
CA PHE A 196 11.25 -8.65 0.91
C PHE A 196 12.38 -9.31 1.71
N ASP A 197 13.11 -8.53 2.51
CA ASP A 197 14.20 -8.98 3.36
C ASP A 197 13.73 -9.82 4.55
N GLU A 198 14.61 -10.69 5.04
CA GLU A 198 14.30 -11.59 6.16
C GLU A 198 14.27 -10.89 7.53
N SER A 199 14.80 -9.68 7.63
CA SER A 199 14.77 -8.85 8.85
C SER A 199 13.51 -7.98 8.97
N ALA A 200 12.61 -8.00 7.98
CA ALA A 200 11.37 -7.22 8.03
C ALA A 200 10.45 -7.66 9.19
N ASP A 201 9.63 -6.75 9.70
CA ASP A 201 8.63 -7.13 10.72
C ASP A 201 7.48 -7.94 10.09
N LEU A 202 7.14 -7.62 8.84
CA LEU A 202 6.26 -8.40 7.97
C LEU A 202 6.99 -8.67 6.65
N ARG A 203 7.31 -9.93 6.36
CA ARG A 203 8.04 -10.25 5.13
C ARG A 203 7.08 -10.42 3.95
N ILE A 204 7.36 -9.66 2.89
CA ILE A 204 6.69 -9.77 1.61
C ILE A 204 7.36 -10.88 0.81
N VAL A 205 6.55 -11.81 0.32
CA VAL A 205 7.02 -12.93 -0.50
C VAL A 205 6.36 -12.82 -1.87
N HIS A 206 7.18 -12.63 -2.90
CA HIS A 206 6.67 -12.71 -4.27
C HIS A 206 6.41 -14.19 -4.60
N PRO A 207 5.19 -14.60 -5.02
CA PRO A 207 4.86 -16.00 -5.29
C PRO A 207 5.58 -16.63 -6.49
N LEU A 208 6.57 -15.93 -7.07
CA LEU A 208 7.46 -16.44 -8.10
C LEU A 208 8.92 -16.27 -7.64
N SER A 209 9.39 -17.20 -6.82
CA SER A 209 10.83 -17.49 -6.69
C SER A 209 11.23 -18.48 -7.79
N SER A 210 11.13 -18.07 -9.06
CA SER A 210 11.72 -18.73 -10.24
C SER A 210 11.55 -17.84 -11.48
N ALA A 211 12.64 -17.21 -11.93
CA ALA A 211 12.82 -16.55 -13.23
C ALA A 211 11.94 -15.31 -13.56
N THR A 212 12.58 -14.15 -13.47
CA THR A 212 12.12 -12.80 -13.85
C THR A 212 11.87 -12.63 -15.36
N LYS A 213 10.83 -11.83 -15.67
CA LYS A 213 10.67 -10.84 -16.79
C LYS A 213 9.46 -11.06 -17.70
N VAL A 214 8.29 -10.53 -17.32
CA VAL A 214 7.11 -10.22 -18.17
C VAL A 214 6.27 -9.25 -17.31
N LEU A 215 5.90 -8.00 -17.61
CA LEU A 215 5.96 -7.09 -18.75
C LEU A 215 5.82 -5.67 -18.16
N GLU A 216 6.76 -4.76 -18.43
CA GLU A 216 6.50 -3.33 -18.29
C GLU A 216 6.40 -2.66 -19.66
N LYS A 217 5.32 -1.87 -19.76
CA LYS A 217 4.89 -0.89 -20.77
C LYS A 217 4.20 -1.37 -22.05
N PRO A 218 3.09 -0.71 -22.43
CA PRO A 218 2.65 -0.68 -23.82
C PRO A 218 3.66 0.13 -24.62
N ARG A 219 4.09 -0.41 -25.77
CA ARG A 219 4.82 0.35 -26.78
C ARG A 219 3.86 1.38 -27.38
N THR A 220 4.37 2.61 -27.51
CA THR A 220 3.82 3.70 -28.33
C THR A 220 3.35 3.23 -29.70
#